data_AF-A0A7K4HAE3-F1
#
_entry.id   AF-A0A7K4HAE3-F1
#
_cell.length_a   1.000
_cell.length_b   1.000
_cell.length_c   1.000
_cell.angle_alpha   90.00
_cell.angle_beta   90.00
_cell.angle_gamma   90.00
#
_symmetry.space_group_name_H-M   'P 1'
#
loop_
_entity.id
_entity.type
_entity.pdbx_description
1 polymer ?
#
loop_
_entity_poly.entity_id
_entity_poly.type
_entity_poly.pdbx_seq_one_letter_code
_entity_poly.pdbx_strand_id
1 'polypeptide(L)'
;MDKKEKKRLYDIEYRKRRGVIEKEKKRKESKEYKDKQKVFLRERRVKNHKNIKYNEWSKMGIKWDFKYQDPYQMYLENENCTLCNKTYKNSSDKQLDHDHLSGHIRNFVCRACNSKMAKYDNQRIRLCLEIHRYHFMKS
;
A
#
# COMPACT_ATOMS: atom_id res chain seq x y z
N MET A 1 -47.50 -29.33 45.34
CA MET A 1 -46.53 -28.22 45.13
C MET A 1 -47.27 -26.90 45.25
N ASP A 2 -46.88 -26.04 46.20
CA ASP A 2 -47.56 -24.76 46.47
C ASP A 2 -47.41 -23.76 45.32
N LYS A 3 -48.40 -22.87 45.12
CA LYS A 3 -48.37 -21.82 44.09
C LYS A 3 -47.16 -20.90 44.25
N LYS A 4 -46.73 -20.64 45.49
CA LYS A 4 -45.55 -19.81 45.80
C LYS A 4 -44.26 -20.47 45.34
N GLU A 5 -44.15 -21.80 45.53
CA GLU A 5 -43.02 -22.63 45.08
C GLU A 5 -42.88 -22.57 43.56
N LYS A 6 -43.98 -22.76 42.82
CA LYS A 6 -44.00 -22.70 41.35
C LYS A 6 -43.54 -21.34 40.82
N LYS A 7 -44.02 -20.25 41.42
CA LYS A 7 -43.60 -18.88 41.06
C LYS A 7 -42.12 -18.66 41.31
N ARG A 8 -41.59 -19.13 42.44
CA ARG A 8 -40.15 -19.03 42.77
C ARG A 8 -39.29 -19.77 41.75
N LEU A 9 -39.67 -20.99 41.37
CA LEU A 9 -38.96 -21.78 40.36
C LEU A 9 -38.96 -21.09 38.99
N TYR A 10 -40.11 -20.55 38.58
CA TYR A 10 -40.23 -19.76 37.35
C TYR A 10 -39.30 -18.54 37.35
N ASP A 11 -39.29 -17.76 38.43
CA ASP A 11 -38.44 -16.56 38.54
C ASP A 11 -36.94 -16.90 38.47
N ILE A 12 -36.52 -18.03 39.07
CA ILE A 12 -35.14 -18.54 39.00
C ILE A 12 -34.79 -18.89 37.55
N GLU A 13 -35.64 -19.63 36.86
CA GLU A 13 -35.42 -20.04 35.48
C GLU A 13 -35.38 -18.83 34.53
N TYR A 14 -36.32 -17.88 34.70
CA TYR A 14 -36.37 -16.64 33.94
C TYR A 14 -35.08 -15.83 34.08
N ARG A 15 -34.57 -15.66 35.31
CA ARG A 15 -33.28 -14.98 35.57
C ARG A 15 -32.11 -15.70 34.90
N LYS A 16 -32.07 -17.04 34.96
CA LYS A 16 -31.03 -17.85 34.29
C LYS A 16 -31.07 -17.65 32.77
N ARG A 17 -32.25 -17.76 32.14
CA ARG A 17 -32.42 -17.54 30.69
C ARG A 17 -32.00 -16.14 30.27
N ARG A 18 -32.42 -15.10 31.00
CA ARG A 18 -31.98 -13.71 30.75
C ARG A 18 -30.47 -13.55 30.82
N GLY A 19 -29.82 -14.13 31.82
CA GLY A 19 -28.36 -14.06 31.97
C GLY A 19 -27.60 -14.68 30.81
N VAL A 20 -28.11 -15.80 30.26
CA VAL A 20 -27.53 -16.44 29.05
C VAL A 20 -27.67 -15.53 27.83
N ILE A 21 -28.87 -15.00 27.59
CA ILE A 21 -29.15 -14.10 26.45
C ILE A 21 -28.26 -12.86 26.51
N GLU A 22 -28.12 -12.23 27.68
CA GLU A 22 -27.30 -11.03 27.83
C GLU A 22 -25.81 -11.33 27.60
N LYS A 23 -25.32 -12.49 28.07
CA LYS A 23 -23.94 -12.94 27.84
C LYS A 23 -23.68 -13.20 26.35
N GLU A 24 -24.63 -13.79 25.63
CA GLU A 24 -24.53 -13.97 24.18
C GLU A 24 -24.56 -12.65 23.42
N LYS A 25 -25.43 -11.72 23.82
CA LYS A 25 -25.48 -10.37 23.25
C LYS A 25 -24.13 -9.66 23.37
N LYS A 26 -23.56 -9.63 24.58
CA LYS A 26 -22.22 -9.07 24.84
C LYS A 26 -21.13 -9.74 24.02
N ARG A 27 -21.20 -11.07 23.84
CA ARG A 27 -20.26 -11.82 22.98
C ARG A 27 -20.38 -11.41 21.51
N LYS A 28 -21.60 -11.27 20.98
CA LYS A 28 -21.85 -10.81 19.60
C LYS A 28 -21.32 -9.39 19.39
N GLU A 29 -21.68 -8.46 20.27
CA GLU A 29 -21.22 -7.06 20.22
C GLU A 29 -19.69 -6.97 20.28
N SER A 30 -19.04 -7.74 21.17
CA SER A 30 -17.58 -7.79 21.26
C SER A 30 -16.95 -8.35 19.97
N LYS A 31 -17.55 -9.38 19.36
CA LYS A 31 -17.08 -9.95 18.10
C LYS A 31 -17.20 -8.94 16.96
N GLU A 32 -18.36 -8.31 16.82
CA GLU A 32 -18.61 -7.28 15.80
C GLU A 32 -17.65 -6.11 15.95
N TYR A 33 -17.40 -5.64 17.17
CA TYR A 33 -16.42 -4.59 17.43
C TYR A 33 -15.02 -4.99 16.97
N LYS A 34 -14.56 -6.20 17.32
CA LYS A 34 -13.25 -6.72 16.91
C LYS A 34 -13.14 -6.81 15.38
N ASP A 35 -14.20 -7.25 14.72
CA ASP A 35 -14.19 -7.40 13.26
C ASP A 35 -14.19 -6.03 12.56
N LYS A 36 -14.97 -5.05 13.05
CA LYS A 36 -14.90 -3.65 12.60
C LYS A 36 -13.51 -3.06 12.78
N GLN A 37 -12.87 -3.30 13.93
CA GLN A 37 -11.52 -2.82 14.22
C GLN A 37 -10.48 -3.43 13.28
N LYS A 38 -10.59 -4.73 12.95
CA LYS A 38 -9.71 -5.38 11.97
C LYS A 38 -9.81 -4.74 10.58
N VAL A 39 -11.03 -4.48 10.11
CA VAL A 39 -11.27 -3.82 8.81
C VAL A 39 -10.65 -2.43 8.79
N PHE A 40 -10.94 -1.61 9.81
CA PHE A 40 -10.36 -0.27 9.95
C PHE A 40 -8.83 -0.28 9.96
N LEU A 41 -8.22 -1.19 10.73
CA LEU A 41 -6.76 -1.33 10.77
C LEU A 41 -6.18 -1.77 9.42
N ARG A 42 -6.88 -2.62 8.66
CA ARG A 42 -6.48 -3.03 7.32
C ARG A 42 -6.50 -1.84 6.35
N GLU A 43 -7.59 -1.08 6.31
CA GLU A 43 -7.71 0.13 5.46
C GLU A 43 -6.63 1.15 5.80
N ARG A 44 -6.41 1.39 7.10
CA ARG A 44 -5.36 2.30 7.57
C ARG A 44 -3.96 1.83 7.17
N ARG A 45 -3.67 0.53 7.22
CA ARG A 45 -2.39 -0.03 6.74
C ARG A 45 -2.18 0.20 5.25
N VAL A 46 -3.21 -0.02 4.43
CA VAL A 46 -3.13 0.23 2.97
C VAL A 46 -2.89 1.70 2.68
N LYS A 47 -3.64 2.60 3.34
CA LYS A 47 -3.47 4.05 3.19
C LYS A 47 -2.07 4.51 3.62
N ASN A 48 -1.56 3.99 4.73
CA ASN A 48 -0.21 4.29 5.19
C ASN A 48 0.85 3.80 4.21
N HIS A 49 0.71 2.58 3.67
CA HIS A 49 1.63 2.06 2.65
C HIS A 49 1.64 2.92 1.39
N LYS A 50 0.46 3.35 0.92
CA LYS A 50 0.31 4.29 -0.21
C LYS A 50 1.07 5.59 0.02
N ASN A 51 0.87 6.22 1.18
CA ASN A 51 1.55 7.47 1.53
C ASN A 51 3.08 7.31 1.66
N ILE A 52 3.54 6.21 2.27
CA ILE A 52 4.97 5.90 2.36
C ILE A 52 5.58 5.82 0.97
N LYS A 53 4.94 5.11 0.03
CA LYS A 53 5.44 4.96 -1.33
C LYS A 53 5.53 6.29 -2.08
N TYR A 54 4.49 7.12 -2.02
CA TYR A 54 4.57 8.47 -2.62
C TYR A 54 5.69 9.31 -2.03
N ASN A 55 5.89 9.27 -0.72
CA ASN A 55 6.98 10.01 -0.07
C ASN A 55 8.36 9.48 -0.51
N GLU A 56 8.54 8.17 -0.63
CA GLU A 56 9.77 7.56 -1.14
C GLU A 56 10.07 8.03 -2.58
N TRP A 57 9.08 7.96 -3.47
CA TRP A 57 9.24 8.34 -4.88
C TRP A 57 9.42 9.85 -5.07
N SER A 58 8.72 10.68 -4.30
CA SER A 58 8.91 12.13 -4.33
C SER A 58 10.33 12.52 -3.94
N LYS A 59 10.89 11.88 -2.90
CA LYS A 59 12.29 12.12 -2.48
C LYS A 59 13.32 11.71 -3.53
N MET A 60 12.96 10.81 -4.43
CA MET A 60 13.81 10.39 -5.56
C MET A 60 13.73 11.35 -6.75
N GLY A 61 12.91 12.42 -6.68
CA GLY A 61 12.75 13.40 -7.75
C GLY A 61 11.72 13.01 -8.81
N ILE A 62 10.90 11.99 -8.52
CA ILE A 62 9.86 11.52 -9.44
C ILE A 62 8.71 12.52 -9.47
N LYS A 63 8.28 12.87 -10.68
CA LYS A 63 7.14 13.74 -10.97
C LYS A 63 6.04 12.92 -11.62
N TRP A 64 4.81 13.12 -11.16
CA TRP A 64 3.64 12.45 -11.70
C TRP A 64 2.42 13.37 -11.67
N ASP A 65 1.49 13.13 -12.58
CA ASP A 65 0.17 13.75 -12.60
C ASP A 65 -0.86 12.65 -12.41
N PHE A 66 -1.61 12.70 -11.31
CA PHE A 66 -2.64 11.71 -10.98
C PHE A 66 -3.73 11.55 -12.05
N LYS A 67 -3.94 12.55 -12.91
CA LYS A 67 -4.91 12.46 -14.00
C LYS A 67 -4.48 11.45 -15.07
N TYR A 68 -3.18 11.32 -15.31
CA TYR A 68 -2.64 10.48 -16.38
C TYR A 68 -1.85 9.28 -15.86
N GLN A 69 -1.31 9.38 -14.64
CA GLN A 69 -0.37 8.42 -14.09
C GLN A 69 -0.38 8.41 -12.55
N ASP A 70 -1.10 7.47 -11.94
CA ASP A 70 -0.97 7.17 -10.50
C ASP A 70 0.12 6.09 -10.30
N PRO A 71 1.32 6.44 -9.80
CA PRO A 71 2.39 5.46 -9.61
C PRO A 71 2.04 4.37 -8.61
N TYR A 72 1.13 4.63 -7.66
CA TYR A 72 0.71 3.61 -6.71
C TYR A 72 -0.21 2.58 -7.35
N GLN A 73 -1.10 3.03 -8.25
CA GLN A 73 -1.95 2.10 -9.00
C GLN A 73 -1.09 1.23 -9.94
N MET A 74 -0.15 1.85 -10.65
CA MET A 74 0.87 1.13 -11.44
C MET A 74 1.66 0.13 -10.58
N TYR A 75 1.98 0.49 -9.33
CA TYR A 75 2.64 -0.42 -8.38
C TYR A 75 1.77 -1.61 -7.98
N LEU A 76 0.45 -1.50 -7.96
CA LEU A 76 -0.40 -2.64 -7.66
C LEU A 76 -0.57 -3.56 -8.87
N GLU A 77 -0.72 -2.97 -10.06
CA GLU A 77 -1.03 -3.70 -11.30
C GLU A 77 0.19 -4.38 -11.93
N ASN A 78 1.39 -3.84 -11.72
CA ASN A 78 2.57 -4.34 -12.40
C ASN A 78 3.16 -5.59 -11.68
N GLU A 79 2.85 -6.79 -12.12
CA GLU A 79 3.35 -8.01 -11.47
C GLU A 79 4.79 -8.40 -11.88
N ASN A 80 5.20 -7.96 -13.07
CA ASN A 80 6.47 -8.34 -13.70
C ASN A 80 7.26 -7.11 -14.13
N CYS A 81 8.58 -7.25 -14.17
CA CYS A 81 9.48 -6.23 -14.71
C CYS A 81 9.11 -5.90 -16.16
N THR A 82 8.80 -4.64 -16.45
CA THR A 82 8.42 -4.23 -17.82
C THR A 82 9.52 -4.48 -18.85
N LEU A 83 10.79 -4.42 -18.43
CA LEU A 83 11.93 -4.55 -19.35
C LEU A 83 12.38 -5.98 -19.60
N CYS A 84 12.25 -6.88 -18.63
CA CYS A 84 12.71 -8.28 -18.77
C CYS A 84 11.64 -9.33 -18.51
N ASN A 85 10.41 -8.89 -18.22
CA ASN A 85 9.22 -9.69 -17.94
C ASN A 85 9.35 -10.72 -16.79
N LYS A 86 10.40 -10.61 -15.96
CA LYS A 86 10.58 -11.47 -14.79
C LYS A 86 9.72 -10.97 -13.64
N THR A 87 9.12 -11.91 -12.90
CA THR A 87 8.43 -11.63 -11.65
C THR A 87 9.41 -11.05 -10.63
N TYR A 88 8.92 -10.12 -9.80
CA TYR A 88 9.73 -9.54 -8.74
C TYR A 88 10.04 -10.55 -7.64
N LYS A 89 11.28 -10.57 -7.16
CA LYS A 89 11.66 -11.46 -6.05
C LYS A 89 11.00 -11.07 -4.73
N ASN A 90 10.84 -9.77 -4.51
CA ASN A 90 10.22 -9.17 -3.35
C ASN A 90 9.91 -7.68 -3.62
N SER A 91 9.29 -6.99 -2.67
CA SER A 91 8.96 -5.56 -2.78
C SER A 91 10.17 -4.66 -2.99
N SER A 92 11.36 -5.06 -2.53
CA SER A 92 12.60 -4.29 -2.72
C SER A 92 13.25 -4.50 -4.09
N ASP A 93 12.84 -5.54 -4.82
CA ASP A 93 13.29 -5.78 -6.20
C ASP A 93 12.48 -4.93 -7.19
N LYS A 94 11.22 -4.62 -6.87
CA LYS A 94 10.37 -3.76 -7.69
C LYS A 94 10.74 -2.29 -7.53
N GLN A 95 11.24 -1.67 -8.59
CA GLN A 95 11.72 -0.29 -8.61
C GLN A 95 10.86 0.55 -9.55
N LEU A 96 10.61 1.82 -9.19
CA LEU A 96 9.95 2.79 -10.08
C LEU A 96 11.01 3.49 -10.93
N ASP A 97 11.15 3.04 -12.18
CA ASP A 97 12.06 3.62 -13.16
C ASP A 97 11.51 4.96 -13.65
N HIS A 98 12.39 5.94 -13.72
CA HIS A 98 12.05 7.30 -14.10
C HIS A 98 13.21 7.95 -14.83
N ASP A 99 12.91 9.00 -15.59
CA ASP A 99 13.90 9.77 -16.29
C ASP A 99 14.56 10.79 -15.37
N HIS A 100 15.86 10.64 -15.10
CA HIS A 100 16.58 11.52 -14.16
C HIS A 100 16.69 13.00 -14.59
N LEU A 101 16.45 13.32 -15.87
CA LEU A 101 16.44 14.72 -16.33
C LEU A 101 15.07 15.38 -16.11
N SER A 102 13.99 14.71 -16.51
CA SER A 102 12.65 15.29 -16.48
C SER A 102 11.86 14.95 -15.21
N GLY A 103 12.20 13.84 -14.54
CA GLY A 103 11.48 13.28 -13.39
C GLY A 103 10.31 12.38 -13.77
N HIS A 104 9.98 12.23 -15.07
CA HIS A 104 8.81 11.46 -15.49
C HIS A 104 9.02 9.96 -15.29
N ILE A 105 7.96 9.30 -14.84
CA ILE A 105 7.92 7.85 -14.67
C ILE A 105 7.95 7.17 -16.05
N ARG A 106 8.78 6.13 -16.17
CA ARG A 106 8.81 5.25 -17.33
C ARG A 106 7.95 4.02 -17.07
N ASN A 107 8.32 3.20 -16.09
CA ASN A 107 7.53 2.05 -15.64
C ASN A 107 8.10 1.45 -14.34
N PHE A 108 7.50 0.35 -13.86
CA PHE A 108 8.12 -0.52 -12.86
C PHE A 108 9.03 -1.56 -13.51
N VAL A 109 10.22 -1.72 -12.92
CA VAL A 109 11.26 -2.64 -13.39
C VAL A 109 11.95 -3.32 -12.21
N CYS A 110 12.63 -4.44 -12.44
CA CYS A 110 13.40 -5.10 -11.40
C CYS A 110 14.69 -4.31 -11.10
N ARG A 111 15.29 -4.51 -9.91
CA ARG A 111 16.48 -3.76 -9.49
C ARG A 111 17.63 -3.87 -10.49
N ALA A 112 17.84 -5.06 -11.06
CA ALA A 112 18.89 -5.29 -12.04
C ALA A 112 18.68 -4.48 -13.34
N CYS A 113 17.43 -4.37 -13.80
CA CYS A 113 17.09 -3.54 -14.96
C CYS A 113 17.22 -2.05 -14.63
N ASN A 114 16.73 -1.62 -13.46
CA ASN A 114 16.85 -0.24 -12.99
C ASN A 114 18.32 0.24 -12.94
N SER A 115 19.22 -0.58 -12.38
CA SER A 115 20.64 -0.25 -12.30
C SER A 115 21.30 -0.10 -13.67
N LYS A 116 20.89 -0.92 -14.66
CA LYS A 116 21.36 -0.78 -16.05
C LYS A 116 20.85 0.53 -16.66
N MET A 117 19.58 0.87 -16.46
CA MET A 117 19.02 2.13 -16.95
C MET A 117 19.69 3.35 -16.34
N ALA A 118 19.94 3.35 -15.03
CA ALA A 118 20.67 4.42 -14.37
C ALA A 118 22.07 4.65 -14.97
N LYS A 119 22.77 3.59 -15.40
CA LYS A 119 24.06 3.73 -16.08
C LYS A 119 23.91 4.48 -17.40
N TYR A 120 22.91 4.13 -18.22
CA TYR A 120 22.64 4.80 -19.48
C TYR A 120 22.23 6.26 -19.28
N ASP A 121 21.38 6.55 -18.28
CA ASP A 121 20.97 7.92 -17.96
C ASP A 121 22.17 8.79 -17.57
N ASN A 122 23.06 8.27 -16.72
CA ASN A 122 24.28 8.99 -16.34
C ASN A 122 25.19 9.25 -17.53
N GLN A 123 25.32 8.29 -18.46
CA GLN A 123 26.08 8.49 -19.69
C GLN A 123 25.44 9.56 -20.58
N ARG A 124 24.11 9.54 -20.74
CA ARG A 124 23.36 10.55 -21.50
C ARG A 124 23.59 11.95 -20.93
N ILE A 125 23.50 12.10 -19.60
CA ILE A 125 23.72 13.38 -18.92
C ILE A 125 25.14 13.90 -19.19
N ARG A 126 26.17 13.04 -19.07
CA ARG A 126 27.56 13.42 -19.35
C ARG A 126 27.76 13.88 -20.78
N LEU A 127 27.21 13.14 -21.75
CA LEU A 127 27.29 13.51 -23.16
C LEU A 127 26.61 14.87 -23.42
N CYS A 128 25.43 15.11 -22.85
CA CYS A 128 24.75 16.40 -22.97
C CYS A 128 25.60 17.55 -22.41
N LEU A 129 26.28 17.34 -21.27
CA LEU A 129 27.18 18.34 -20.69
C LEU A 129 28.41 18.61 -21.56
N GLU A 130 29.00 17.59 -22.17
CA GLU A 130 30.14 17.74 -23.08
C GLU A 130 29.75 18.51 -24.35
N ILE A 131 28.60 18.17 -24.94
CA ILE A 131 28.04 18.91 -26.09
C ILE A 131 27.80 20.38 -25.73
N HIS A 132 27.19 20.64 -24.57
CA HIS A 132 26.98 22.01 -24.09
C HIS A 132 28.30 22.77 -23.96
N ARG A 133 29.33 22.18 -23.34
CA ARG A 133 30.66 22.82 -23.24
C ARG A 133 31.25 23.12 -24.62
N TYR A 134 31.14 22.18 -25.56
CA TYR A 134 31.68 22.36 -26.92
C TYR A 134 31.06 23.56 -27.64
N HIS A 135 29.74 23.72 -27.55
CA HIS A 135 29.03 24.80 -28.25
C HIS A 135 29.08 26.14 -27.54
N PHE A 136 29.14 26.16 -26.19
CA PHE A 136 29.01 27.40 -25.40
C PHE A 136 30.33 27.92 -24.83
N MET A 137 31.43 27.16 -24.87
CA MET A 137 32.76 27.65 -24.48
C MET A 137 33.66 28.05 -25.66
N LYS A 138 33.20 27.83 -26.90
CA LYS A 138 33.90 28.25 -28.13
C LYS A 138 33.34 29.53 -28.75
N SER A 139 32.32 30.13 -28.14
CA SER A 139 31.82 31.48 -28.40
C SER A 139 32.51 32.47 -27.46
#